data_AF-A0A942V8Q5-F1
#
_entry.id   AF-A0A942V8Q5-F1
#
_cell.length_a   1.000
_cell.length_b   1.000
_cell.length_c   1.000
_cell.angle_alpha   90.00
_cell.angle_beta   90.00
_cell.angle_gamma   90.00
#
_symmetry.space_group_name_H-M   'P 1'
#
loop_
_entity.id
_entity.type
_entity.pdbx_description
1 polymer ?
#
loop_
_entity_poly.entity_id
_entity_poly.type
_entity_poly.pdbx_seq_one_letter_code
_entity_poly.pdbx_strand_id
1 'polypeptide(L)'
;MREIILKAVANPPKILWGPFLPTMLNMGIQFPIMFMFLGTFNINPLVFMCTLVIGHVICIAVGVKEPHISAMIQAYGQTAKTSHNLYKEKGNKFAP
;
A
#
# COMPACT_ATOMS: atom_id res chain seq x y z
N MET A 1 -4.32 13.25 -23.11
CA MET A 1 -5.03 12.17 -22.36
C MET A 1 -4.14 10.94 -22.10
N ARG A 2 -3.46 10.39 -23.11
CA ARG A 2 -2.55 9.24 -22.95
C ARG A 2 -1.44 9.46 -21.92
N GLU A 3 -0.90 10.67 -21.85
CA GLU A 3 0.18 11.04 -20.92
C GLU A 3 -0.24 11.03 -19.44
N ILE A 4 -1.47 11.47 -19.10
CA ILE A 4 -1.97 11.46 -17.72
C ILE A 4 -2.24 10.03 -17.26
N ILE A 5 -2.79 9.19 -18.14
CA ILE A 5 -3.00 7.76 -17.87
C ILE A 5 -1.65 7.06 -17.70
N LEU A 6 -0.68 7.33 -18.58
CA LEU A 6 0.68 6.80 -18.44
C LEU A 6 1.37 7.31 -17.18
N LYS A 7 1.17 8.56 -16.76
CA LYS A 7 1.71 9.10 -15.49
C LYS A 7 1.00 8.52 -14.26
N ALA A 8 -0.28 8.18 -14.34
CA ALA A 8 -1.01 7.49 -13.27
C ALA A 8 -0.66 5.99 -13.17
N VAL A 9 -0.27 5.37 -14.29
CA VAL A 9 0.25 3.99 -14.33
C VAL A 9 1.74 3.94 -13.93
N ALA A 10 2.54 4.91 -14.39
CA ALA A 10 3.98 5.01 -14.07
C ALA A 10 4.24 5.57 -12.67
N ASN A 11 3.25 6.21 -12.06
CA ASN A 11 3.30 6.68 -10.69
C ASN A 11 2.09 6.06 -9.96
N PRO A 12 2.21 4.85 -9.39
CA PRO A 12 1.27 4.40 -8.39
C PRO A 12 1.77 4.87 -7.01
N PRO A 13 1.53 6.13 -6.57
CA PRO A 13 1.62 6.42 -5.16
C PRO A 13 0.40 5.74 -4.56
N LYS A 14 0.57 4.60 -3.87
CA LYS A 14 -0.30 4.09 -2.78
C LYS A 14 -0.46 2.56 -2.67
N ILE A 15 -0.19 1.75 -3.69
CA ILE A 15 -0.52 0.31 -3.60
C ILE A 15 0.57 -0.53 -2.89
N LEU A 16 1.83 -0.09 -2.86
CA LEU A 16 2.94 -0.88 -2.31
C LEU A 16 3.75 -0.14 -1.25
N TRP A 17 3.08 0.38 -0.23
CA TRP A 17 3.76 0.92 0.96
C TRP A 17 4.22 -0.17 1.94
N GLY A 18 3.97 -1.44 1.59
CA GLY A 18 4.51 -2.61 2.25
C GLY A 18 5.31 -3.46 1.26
N PRO A 19 6.13 -4.39 1.76
CA PRO A 19 6.85 -5.34 0.92
C PRO A 19 5.87 -6.11 0.05
N PHE A 20 5.96 -5.92 -1.28
CA PHE A 20 4.95 -6.42 -2.21
C PHE A 20 4.73 -7.92 -2.08
N LEU A 21 5.81 -8.69 -2.17
CA LEU A 21 5.78 -10.15 -2.08
C LEU A 21 5.18 -10.65 -0.75
N PRO A 22 5.68 -10.24 0.44
CA PRO A 22 5.08 -10.61 1.71
C PRO A 22 3.60 -10.23 1.84
N THR A 23 3.22 -9.04 1.38
CA THR A 23 1.83 -8.55 1.46
C THR A 23 0.91 -9.37 0.55
N MET A 24 1.34 -9.64 -0.68
CA MET A 24 0.63 -10.44 -1.65
C MET A 24 0.49 -11.90 -1.18
N LEU A 25 1.56 -12.47 -0.61
CA LEU A 25 1.52 -13.82 -0.02
C LEU A 25 0.56 -13.88 1.17
N ASN A 26 0.59 -12.88 2.06
CA ASN A 26 -0.32 -12.80 3.19
C ASN A 26 -1.79 -12.76 2.73
N MET A 27 -2.12 -11.92 1.74
CA MET A 27 -3.47 -11.88 1.16
C MET A 27 -3.83 -13.21 0.50
N GLY A 28 -2.92 -13.78 -0.30
CA GLY A 28 -3.12 -15.03 -1.03
C GLY A 28 -3.32 -16.24 -0.11
N ILE A 29 -2.81 -16.21 1.11
CA ILE A 29 -3.01 -17.28 2.11
C ILE A 29 -4.24 -17.00 2.98
N GLN A 30 -4.41 -15.76 3.44
CA GLN A 30 -5.49 -15.44 4.38
C GLN A 30 -6.88 -15.55 3.78
N PHE A 31 -7.08 -15.10 2.54
CA PHE A 31 -8.42 -15.17 1.92
C PHE A 31 -8.89 -16.62 1.72
N PRO A 32 -8.09 -17.54 1.15
CA PRO A 32 -8.49 -18.94 1.04
C PRO A 32 -8.78 -19.60 2.39
N ILE A 33 -7.95 -19.34 3.41
CA ILE A 33 -8.17 -19.89 4.75
C ILE A 33 -9.50 -19.37 5.32
N MET A 34 -9.74 -18.06 5.27
CA MET A 34 -10.99 -17.46 5.74
C MET A 34 -12.21 -18.08 5.05
N PHE A 35 -12.19 -18.20 3.72
CA PHE A 35 -13.31 -18.78 2.98
C PHE A 35 -13.51 -20.27 3.25
N MET A 36 -12.43 -21.03 3.45
CA MET A 36 -12.51 -22.45 3.82
C MET A 36 -13.18 -22.61 5.20
N PHE A 37 -12.77 -21.82 6.19
CA PHE A 37 -13.34 -21.91 7.53
C PHE A 37 -14.79 -21.40 7.61
N LEU A 38 -15.14 -20.40 6.80
CA LEU A 38 -16.52 -19.96 6.65
C LEU A 38 -17.38 -21.06 5.99
N GLY A 39 -16.89 -21.68 4.91
CA GLY A 39 -17.64 -22.69 4.16
C GLY A 39 -17.77 -24.04 4.86
N THR A 40 -16.72 -24.49 5.58
CA THR A 40 -16.70 -25.82 6.21
C THR A 40 -17.19 -25.80 7.65
N PHE A 41 -16.89 -24.73 8.41
CA PHE A 41 -17.13 -24.68 9.84
C PHE A 41 -18.10 -23.56 10.26
N ASN A 42 -18.61 -22.77 9.31
CA ASN A 42 -19.51 -21.64 9.57
C ASN A 42 -18.97 -20.66 10.62
N ILE A 43 -17.64 -20.48 10.63
CA ILE A 43 -16.97 -19.57 11.56
C ILE A 43 -17.25 -18.13 11.15
N ASN A 44 -17.49 -17.26 12.13
CA ASN A 44 -17.67 -15.83 11.90
C ASN A 44 -16.40 -15.22 11.26
N PRO A 45 -16.51 -14.57 10.08
CA PRO A 45 -15.36 -14.01 9.37
C PRO A 45 -14.63 -12.92 10.17
N LEU A 46 -15.28 -12.27 11.13
CA LEU A 46 -14.65 -11.24 11.97
C LEU A 46 -13.47 -11.77 12.81
N VAL A 47 -13.44 -13.07 13.11
CA VAL A 47 -12.33 -13.69 13.83
C VAL A 47 -11.01 -13.58 13.04
N PHE A 48 -11.09 -13.53 11.70
CA PHE A 48 -9.93 -13.36 10.82
C PHE A 48 -9.37 -11.93 10.83
N MET A 49 -10.05 -10.96 11.45
CA MET A 49 -9.46 -9.64 11.70
C MET A 49 -8.20 -9.74 12.57
N CYS A 50 -8.19 -10.66 13.55
CA CYS A 50 -7.02 -10.90 14.38
C CYS A 50 -5.83 -11.42 13.56
N THR A 51 -6.08 -12.36 12.64
CA THR A 51 -5.02 -12.93 11.79
C THR A 51 -4.54 -11.92 10.75
N LEU A 52 -5.43 -11.06 10.21
CA LEU A 52 -5.09 -9.93 9.36
C LEU A 52 -4.10 -8.98 10.06
N VAL A 53 -4.39 -8.58 11.29
CA VAL A 53 -3.50 -7.70 12.08
C VAL A 53 -2.15 -8.37 12.32
N ILE A 54 -2.12 -9.65 12.70
CA ILE A 54 -0.87 -10.39 12.91
C ILE A 54 -0.04 -10.45 11.61
N GLY A 55 -0.67 -10.82 10.50
CA GLY A 55 -0.01 -10.87 9.19
C GLY A 55 0.55 -9.51 8.77
N HIS A 56 -0.17 -8.43 9.09
CA HIS A 56 0.28 -7.06 8.82
C HIS A 56 1.53 -6.69 9.62
N VAL A 57 1.57 -6.99 10.93
CA VAL A 57 2.75 -6.77 11.78
C VAL A 57 3.97 -7.53 11.26
N ILE A 58 3.78 -8.78 10.79
CA ILE A 58 4.86 -9.57 10.18
C ILE A 58 5.36 -8.91 8.89
N CYS A 59 4.45 -8.45 8.02
CA CYS A 59 4.83 -7.76 6.78
C CYS A 59 5.65 -6.49 7.08
N ILE A 60 5.27 -5.72 8.11
CA ILE A 60 6.05 -4.55 8.57
C ILE A 60 7.43 -4.98 9.05
N ALA A 61 7.51 -6.00 9.92
CA ALA A 61 8.78 -6.47 10.46
C ALA A 61 9.75 -6.96 9.36
N VAL A 62 9.23 -7.63 8.33
CA VAL A 62 10.01 -8.02 7.14
C VAL A 62 10.41 -6.78 6.33
N GLY A 63 9.50 -5.81 6.17
CA GLY A 63 9.76 -4.60 5.38
C GLY A 63 10.80 -3.68 5.97
N VAL A 64 10.87 -3.57 7.30
CA VAL A 64 11.91 -2.78 7.99
C VAL A 64 13.31 -3.36 7.76
N LYS A 65 13.41 -4.68 7.51
CA LYS A 65 14.69 -5.33 7.17
C LYS A 65 15.10 -5.14 5.70
N GLU A 66 14.19 -4.66 4.86
CA GLU A 66 14.43 -4.43 3.44
C GLU A 66 14.92 -2.98 3.25
N PRO A 67 16.21 -2.78 2.93
CA PRO A 67 16.81 -1.44 2.92
C PRO A 67 16.33 -0.59 1.73
N HIS A 68 15.94 -1.20 0.61
CA HIS A 68 15.52 -0.48 -0.59
C HIS A 68 14.13 0.16 -0.41
N ILE A 69 13.18 -0.58 0.14
CA ILE A 69 11.81 -0.15 0.44
C ILE A 69 11.84 0.87 1.58
N SER A 70 12.62 0.61 2.63
CA SER A 70 12.73 1.54 3.76
C SER A 70 13.33 2.88 3.33
N ALA A 71 14.40 2.88 2.52
CA ALA A 71 14.98 4.10 1.98
C ALA A 71 14.03 4.82 1.02
N MET A 72 13.33 4.08 0.16
CA MET A 72 12.32 4.65 -0.76
C MET A 72 11.18 5.31 -0.01
N ILE A 73 10.60 4.67 1.01
CA ILE A 73 9.50 5.22 1.82
C ILE A 73 9.96 6.46 2.59
N GLN A 74 11.17 6.45 3.15
CA GLN A 74 11.74 7.62 3.83
C GLN A 74 11.96 8.78 2.86
N ALA A 75 12.60 8.53 1.71
CA ALA A 75 12.84 9.55 0.69
C ALA A 75 11.53 10.10 0.11
N TYR A 76 10.55 9.24 -0.15
CA TYR A 76 9.21 9.66 -0.56
C TYR A 76 8.53 10.49 0.53
N GLY A 77 8.54 10.04 1.79
CA GLY A 77 7.93 10.77 2.91
C GLY A 77 8.52 12.16 3.11
N GLN A 78 9.82 12.34 2.87
CA GLN A 78 10.48 13.63 2.95
C GLN A 78 10.12 14.58 1.79
N THR A 79 9.84 14.03 0.60
CA THR A 79 9.62 14.79 -0.64
C THR A 79 8.15 14.96 -1.02
N ALA A 80 7.26 14.12 -0.48
CA ALA A 80 5.81 14.15 -0.68
C ALA A 80 5.15 15.29 0.12
N LYS A 81 5.66 16.50 -0.03
CA LYS A 81 5.08 17.73 0.51
C LYS A 81 4.19 18.36 -0.56
N THR A 82 3.02 18.82 -0.15
CA THR A 82 2.15 19.61 -1.01
C THR A 82 2.83 20.97 -1.27
N SER A 83 3.10 21.27 -2.54
CA SER A 83 3.58 22.61 -2.92
C SER A 83 2.46 23.66 -2.75
N HIS A 84 2.83 24.93 -2.69
CA HIS A 84 1.87 26.03 -2.78
C HIS A 84 2.17 26.84 -4.04
N ASN A 85 1.13 27.22 -4.77
CA ASN A 85 1.30 28.05 -5.95
C ASN A 85 1.70 29.48 -5.57
N LEU A 86 2.54 30.09 -6.40
CA LEU A 86 2.87 31.52 -6.31
C LEU A 86 1.67 32.41 -6.65
N TYR A 87 0.77 31.93 -7.53
CA TYR A 87 -0.44 32.63 -7.97
C TYR A 87 -1.69 31.84 -7.62
N LYS A 88 -2.83 32.54 -7.50
CA LYS A 88 -4.12 31.89 -7.23
C LYS A 88 -4.60 31.13 -8.46
N GLU A 89 -4.30 29.84 -8.48
CA GLU A 89 -4.58 28.92 -9.58
C GLU A 89 -5.28 27.65 -9.09
N LYS A 90 -6.03 27.00 -9.98
CA LYS A 90 -6.70 25.73 -9.66
C LYS A 90 -5.70 24.58 -9.63
N GLY A 91 -5.43 24.06 -8.43
CA GLY A 91 -4.52 22.94 -8.19
C GLY A 91 -3.05 23.33 -8.29
N ASN A 92 -2.14 22.48 -7.83
CA ASN A 92 -0.71 22.80 -7.82
C ASN A 92 -0.11 22.68 -9.22
N LYS A 93 0.31 23.81 -9.77
CA LYS A 93 0.87 23.91 -11.13
C LYS A 93 2.22 24.60 -11.07
N PHE A 94 3.11 24.20 -11.98
CA PHE A 94 4.34 24.93 -12.21
C PHE A 94 3.97 26.31 -12.77
N ALA A 95 4.62 27.37 -12.27
CA ALA A 95 4.41 28.70 -12.82
C ALA A 95 4.86 28.71 -14.30
N PRO A 96 4.14 29.42 -15.19
CA PRO A 96 4.55 29.55 -16.59
C PRO A 96 5.91 30.25 -16.73
#